data_AF-A0A258G352-F1
#
_entry.id   AF-A0A258G352-F1
#
_cell.length_a   1.000
_cell.length_b   1.000
_cell.length_c   1.000
_cell.angle_alpha   90.00
_cell.angle_beta   90.00
_cell.angle_gamma   90.00
#
_symmetry.space_group_name_H-M   'P 1'
#
loop_
_entity.id
_entity.type
_entity.pdbx_description
1 polymer ?
#
loop_
_entity_poly.entity_id
_entity_poly.type
_entity_poly.pdbx_seq_one_letter_code
_entity_poly.pdbx_strand_id
1 'polypeptide(L)'
;MPKLNVNGVELYYEEAGNRAGPAMLLIMGLGTQHIAWPEPFVTALTDAGFRVIRFDNRDIGESSHLHGASAISPVVAILAARLGLRFPLAYSLADMAADATGLLDALDVQAAHIVGVSMGGMIAQRIAIGAPERVVSLTSIMSSSGAHGLPGPSPELRKRLIARRPANPDRAWAVSAGAELLSMIGHPDPARAPDAYHKLAGEAFDRGYNPLGVRRQMLAILADRTRAVALSRVTAPTLVIHGAADPLVPKASSEDIARRIPDARLVIIPDMAHDLPPSKVGEVTRLIIDHARSATDSEVRAAAA
;
A
#
# COMPACT_ATOMS: atom_id res chain seq x y z
N MET A 1 -7.88 18.70 13.38
CA MET A 1 -7.94 17.31 12.85
C MET A 1 -6.51 16.90 12.52
N PRO A 2 -6.08 15.64 12.73
CA PRO A 2 -4.67 15.26 12.70
C PRO A 2 -4.13 15.29 11.27
N LYS A 3 -3.67 16.48 10.88
CA LYS A 3 -3.08 16.80 9.60
C LYS A 3 -1.69 17.36 9.85
N LEU A 4 -0.69 16.86 9.15
CA LEU A 4 0.69 17.35 9.23
C LEU A 4 1.14 17.78 7.85
N ASN A 5 1.84 18.92 7.78
CA ASN A 5 2.48 19.35 6.55
C ASN A 5 3.85 18.69 6.43
N VAL A 6 4.01 17.86 5.40
CA VAL A 6 5.24 17.13 5.08
C VAL A 6 5.54 17.30 3.60
N ASN A 7 6.77 17.69 3.27
CA ASN A 7 7.23 17.87 1.87
C ASN A 7 6.28 18.70 0.98
N GLY A 8 5.61 19.71 1.54
CA GLY A 8 4.70 20.58 0.80
C GLY A 8 3.32 19.97 0.53
N VAL A 9 2.97 18.85 1.16
CA VAL A 9 1.61 18.29 1.20
C VAL A 9 1.13 18.15 2.63
N GLU A 10 -0.15 18.40 2.86
CA GLU A 10 -0.82 18.05 4.10
C GLU A 10 -1.28 16.58 4.05
N LEU A 11 -0.82 15.77 5.00
CA LEU A 11 -1.26 14.39 5.17
C LEU A 11 -2.18 14.23 6.38
N TYR A 12 -3.33 13.60 6.17
CA TYR A 12 -4.18 13.10 7.24
C TYR A 12 -3.64 11.78 7.78
N TYR A 13 -3.58 11.64 9.10
CA TYR A 13 -3.12 10.42 9.77
C TYR A 13 -3.90 10.13 11.04
N GLU A 14 -3.87 8.89 11.49
CA GLU A 14 -4.35 8.46 12.80
C GLU A 14 -3.26 7.65 13.51
N GLU A 15 -3.28 7.72 14.85
CA GLU A 15 -2.44 6.93 15.73
C GLU A 15 -3.29 6.07 16.64
N ALA A 16 -2.87 4.83 16.88
CA ALA A 16 -3.47 3.93 17.86
C ALA A 16 -2.38 3.21 18.67
N GLY A 17 -2.73 2.78 19.88
CA GLY A 17 -1.81 2.10 20.80
C GLY A 17 -0.96 3.04 21.65
N ASN A 18 0.01 2.48 22.38
CA ASN A 18 0.88 3.23 23.27
C ASN A 18 1.94 4.02 22.48
N ARG A 19 1.99 5.35 22.63
CA ARG A 19 2.96 6.22 21.95
C ARG A 19 4.43 5.90 22.26
N ALA A 20 4.72 5.26 23.39
CA ALA A 20 6.05 4.80 23.75
C ALA A 20 6.40 3.41 23.18
N GLY A 21 5.45 2.73 22.53
CA GLY A 21 5.67 1.44 21.89
C GLY A 21 6.44 1.55 20.57
N PRO A 22 7.00 0.44 20.06
CA PRO A 22 7.66 0.41 18.76
C PRO A 22 6.71 0.87 17.66
N ALA A 23 7.16 1.80 16.83
CA ALA A 23 6.33 2.39 15.78
C ALA A 23 6.12 1.41 14.61
N MET A 24 4.88 1.36 14.12
CA MET A 24 4.50 0.60 12.94
C MET A 24 3.71 1.51 12.00
N LEU A 25 4.28 1.79 10.82
CA LEU A 25 3.66 2.61 9.79
C LEU A 25 2.90 1.73 8.79
N LEU A 26 1.61 2.00 8.64
CA LEU A 26 0.73 1.28 7.73
C LEU A 26 0.41 2.11 6.47
N ILE A 27 0.80 1.60 5.30
CA ILE A 27 0.69 2.31 4.01
C ILE A 27 -0.31 1.60 3.09
N MET A 28 -1.39 2.29 2.73
CA MET A 28 -2.43 1.76 1.85
C MET A 28 -2.08 1.83 0.36
N GLY A 29 -2.80 1.01 -0.42
CA GLY A 29 -2.65 0.85 -1.85
C GLY A 29 -3.24 2.00 -2.69
N LEU A 30 -3.18 1.81 -4.00
CA LEU A 30 -3.66 2.75 -5.02
C LEU A 30 -5.13 3.13 -4.75
N GLY A 31 -5.40 4.41 -4.56
CA GLY A 31 -6.76 4.91 -4.39
C GLY A 31 -7.44 4.56 -3.07
N THR A 32 -6.74 3.85 -2.18
CA THR A 32 -7.31 3.34 -0.93
C THR A 32 -6.93 4.24 0.24
N GLN A 33 -7.91 4.52 1.10
CA GLN A 33 -7.75 5.32 2.31
C GLN A 33 -7.33 4.44 3.51
N HIS A 34 -6.79 5.05 4.55
CA HIS A 34 -6.38 4.35 5.77
C HIS A 34 -7.51 3.57 6.45
N ILE A 35 -8.78 3.96 6.26
CA ILE A 35 -9.96 3.26 6.78
C ILE A 35 -10.15 1.84 6.20
N ALA A 36 -9.42 1.49 5.14
CA ALA A 36 -9.41 0.14 4.59
C ALA A 36 -8.55 -0.85 5.39
N TRP A 37 -7.76 -0.38 6.36
CA TRP A 37 -7.18 -1.27 7.38
C TRP A 37 -8.32 -1.73 8.30
N PRO A 38 -8.68 -3.02 8.31
CA PRO A 38 -9.78 -3.48 9.16
C PRO A 38 -9.52 -3.11 10.62
N GLU A 39 -10.53 -2.65 11.35
CA GLU A 39 -10.35 -2.31 12.78
C GLU A 39 -9.76 -3.50 13.60
N PRO A 40 -10.21 -4.76 13.42
CA PRO A 40 -9.57 -5.89 14.10
C PRO A 40 -8.08 -6.09 13.73
N PHE A 41 -7.66 -5.62 12.55
CA PHE A 41 -6.26 -5.65 12.16
C PHE A 41 -5.45 -4.66 12.99
N VAL A 42 -5.93 -3.43 13.11
CA VAL A 42 -5.28 -2.38 13.91
C VAL A 42 -5.28 -2.75 15.39
N THR A 43 -6.41 -3.22 15.92
CA THR A 43 -6.53 -3.69 17.32
C THR A 43 -5.51 -4.79 17.63
N ALA A 44 -5.37 -5.80 16.78
CA ALA A 44 -4.40 -6.88 17.01
C ALA A 44 -2.95 -6.37 17.10
N LEU A 45 -2.59 -5.36 16.29
CA LEU A 45 -1.26 -4.75 16.33
C LEU A 45 -1.07 -3.89 17.60
N THR A 46 -2.07 -3.12 18.00
CA THR A 46 -1.98 -2.31 19.23
C THR A 46 -1.95 -3.19 20.48
N ASP A 47 -2.74 -4.26 20.52
CA ASP A 47 -2.75 -5.24 21.62
C ASP A 47 -1.40 -5.97 21.73
N ALA A 48 -0.69 -6.12 20.61
CA ALA A 48 0.67 -6.66 20.59
C ALA A 48 1.75 -5.67 21.06
N GLY A 49 1.38 -4.42 21.37
CA GLY A 49 2.23 -3.38 21.96
C GLY A 49 2.75 -2.32 20.98
N PHE A 50 2.35 -2.36 19.70
CA PHE A 50 2.84 -1.41 18.70
C PHE A 50 2.13 -0.04 18.77
N ARG A 51 2.88 1.04 18.51
CA ARG A 51 2.33 2.35 18.14
C ARG A 51 1.99 2.30 16.66
N VAL A 52 0.71 2.14 16.33
CA VAL A 52 0.26 2.01 14.94
C VAL A 52 -0.04 3.39 14.37
N ILE A 53 0.59 3.73 13.25
CA ILE A 53 0.40 4.98 12.50
C ILE A 53 -0.17 4.60 11.13
N ARG A 54 -1.37 5.09 10.80
CA ARG A 54 -2.01 4.90 9.49
C ARG A 54 -2.36 6.25 8.89
N PHE A 55 -2.26 6.41 7.57
CA PHE A 55 -2.45 7.70 6.93
C PHE A 55 -3.04 7.58 5.53
N ASP A 56 -3.66 8.65 5.06
CA ASP A 56 -4.09 8.77 3.67
C ASP A 56 -2.92 9.26 2.82
N ASN A 57 -2.54 8.51 1.78
CA ASN A 57 -1.53 8.98 0.83
C ASN A 57 -1.95 10.31 0.19
N ARG A 58 -0.98 11.10 -0.31
CA ARG A 58 -1.28 12.25 -1.19
C ARG A 58 -2.31 11.86 -2.26
N ASP A 59 -3.19 12.80 -2.60
CA ASP A 59 -4.35 12.67 -3.48
C ASP A 59 -5.54 11.84 -2.96
N ILE A 60 -5.46 11.23 -1.77
CA ILE A 60 -6.47 10.28 -1.28
C ILE A 60 -7.07 10.75 0.04
N GLY A 61 -8.36 10.49 0.22
CA GLY A 61 -9.08 10.76 1.47
C GLY A 61 -8.96 12.22 1.89
N GLU A 62 -8.59 12.44 3.14
CA GLU A 62 -8.50 13.77 3.74
C GLU A 62 -7.10 14.43 3.60
N SER A 63 -6.15 13.74 2.96
CA SER A 63 -4.86 14.31 2.56
C SER A 63 -5.01 15.26 1.37
N SER A 64 -3.96 16.02 1.07
CA SER A 64 -3.94 17.01 -0.01
C SER A 64 -4.34 16.41 -1.35
N HIS A 65 -5.31 17.03 -2.03
CA HIS A 65 -5.65 16.72 -3.41
C HIS A 65 -4.87 17.65 -4.34
N LEU A 66 -4.03 17.07 -5.19
CA LEU A 66 -3.17 17.86 -6.07
C LEU A 66 -3.92 18.29 -7.32
N HIS A 67 -3.75 19.55 -7.69
CA HIS A 67 -4.21 20.13 -8.94
C HIS A 67 -3.03 20.21 -9.93
N GLY A 68 -3.26 19.98 -11.22
CA GLY A 68 -2.20 19.95 -12.23
C GLY A 68 -1.99 18.59 -12.89
N ALA A 69 -0.77 18.27 -13.35
CA ALA A 69 -0.48 17.27 -14.38
C ALA A 69 -1.19 15.90 -14.21
N SER A 70 -2.27 15.73 -15.00
CA SER A 70 -2.88 14.45 -15.43
C SER A 70 -3.20 14.52 -16.93
N ALA A 71 -2.41 15.28 -17.70
CA ALA A 71 -2.72 15.57 -19.11
C ALA A 71 -2.57 14.34 -20.01
N ILE A 72 -1.80 13.32 -19.61
CA ILE A 72 -1.55 12.13 -20.42
C ILE A 72 -2.57 11.03 -20.12
N SER A 73 -3.26 10.51 -21.15
CA SER A 73 -4.24 9.43 -20.97
C SER A 73 -3.56 8.15 -20.44
N PRO A 74 -4.24 7.32 -19.63
CA PRO A 74 -3.65 6.07 -19.12
C PRO A 74 -3.13 5.15 -20.23
N VAL A 75 -3.81 5.10 -21.37
CA VAL A 75 -3.38 4.28 -22.53
C VAL A 75 -2.04 4.76 -23.08
N VAL A 76 -1.86 6.08 -23.24
CA VAL A 76 -0.58 6.65 -23.72
C VAL A 76 0.51 6.44 -22.68
N ALA A 77 0.21 6.59 -21.39
CA ALA A 77 1.18 6.34 -20.31
C ALA A 77 1.64 4.87 -20.26
N ILE A 78 0.72 3.91 -20.43
CA ILE A 78 1.05 2.48 -20.50
C ILE A 78 1.95 2.19 -21.70
N LEU A 79 1.64 2.74 -22.88
CA LEU A 79 2.46 2.58 -24.07
C LEU A 79 3.86 3.18 -23.88
N ALA A 80 3.93 4.42 -23.37
CA ALA A 80 5.18 5.08 -23.07
C ALA A 80 6.03 4.28 -22.07
N ALA A 81 5.42 3.77 -20.99
CA ALA A 81 6.09 2.93 -20.00
C ALA A 81 6.66 1.66 -20.61
N ARG A 82 5.89 0.97 -21.49
CA ARG A 82 6.34 -0.23 -22.22
C ARG A 82 7.50 0.04 -23.17
N LEU A 83 7.52 1.22 -23.80
CA LEU A 83 8.58 1.64 -24.71
C LEU A 83 9.79 2.27 -23.99
N GLY A 84 9.81 2.30 -22.66
CA GLY A 84 10.91 2.93 -21.92
C GLY A 84 10.89 4.47 -21.94
N LEU A 85 9.86 5.10 -22.52
CA LEU A 85 9.73 6.55 -22.63
C LEU A 85 9.32 7.18 -21.29
N ARG A 86 9.76 8.41 -21.06
CA ARG A 86 9.34 9.23 -19.91
C ARG A 86 8.06 9.99 -20.26
N PHE A 87 7.26 10.31 -19.24
CA PHE A 87 6.08 11.15 -19.37
C PHE A 87 5.94 12.07 -18.15
N PRO A 88 5.23 13.21 -18.27
CA PRO A 88 5.04 14.13 -17.16
C PRO A 88 4.33 13.48 -15.97
N LEU A 89 4.81 13.74 -14.77
CA LEU A 89 4.27 13.26 -13.51
C LEU A 89 3.98 14.44 -12.59
N ALA A 90 2.91 14.34 -11.80
CA ALA A 90 2.71 15.26 -10.66
C ALA A 90 3.63 14.89 -9.48
N TYR A 91 3.91 13.59 -9.33
CA TYR A 91 4.83 13.02 -8.36
C TYR A 91 5.16 11.57 -8.73
N SER A 92 6.16 11.03 -8.06
CA SER A 92 6.66 9.67 -8.17
C SER A 92 6.36 8.86 -6.90
N LEU A 93 6.58 7.54 -6.95
CA LEU A 93 6.55 6.72 -5.73
C LEU A 93 7.67 7.09 -4.75
N ALA A 94 8.77 7.70 -5.21
CA ALA A 94 9.83 8.18 -4.34
C ALA A 94 9.37 9.40 -3.52
N ASP A 95 8.57 10.29 -4.12
CA ASP A 95 7.96 11.42 -3.38
C ASP A 95 6.97 10.91 -2.32
N MET A 96 6.18 9.88 -2.64
CA MET A 96 5.27 9.26 -1.68
C MET A 96 6.01 8.54 -0.55
N ALA A 97 7.18 7.94 -0.84
CA ALA A 97 8.06 7.39 0.19
C ALA A 97 8.64 8.49 1.09
N ALA A 98 9.04 9.61 0.50
CA ALA A 98 9.53 10.77 1.25
C ALA A 98 8.43 11.37 2.16
N ASP A 99 7.17 11.38 1.73
CA ASP A 99 6.07 11.82 2.59
C ASP A 99 5.87 10.91 3.80
N ALA A 100 5.92 9.60 3.57
CA ALA A 100 5.78 8.61 4.62
C ALA A 100 6.91 8.73 5.66
N THR A 101 8.16 8.94 5.24
CA THR A 101 9.26 9.23 6.17
C THR A 101 9.15 10.61 6.81
N GLY A 102 8.68 11.62 6.09
CA GLY A 102 8.44 12.96 6.63
C GLY A 102 7.32 12.98 7.67
N LEU A 103 6.32 12.11 7.53
CA LEU A 103 5.30 11.89 8.55
C LEU A 103 5.90 11.28 9.82
N LEU A 104 6.83 10.33 9.70
CA LEU A 104 7.57 9.79 10.83
C LEU A 104 8.41 10.89 11.51
N ASP A 105 9.08 11.74 10.73
CA ASP A 105 9.86 12.88 11.27
C ASP A 105 8.97 13.83 12.08
N ALA A 106 7.82 14.22 11.53
CA ALA A 106 6.86 15.11 12.19
C ALA A 106 6.20 14.50 13.44
N LEU A 107 6.34 13.18 13.64
CA LEU A 107 5.85 12.44 14.80
C LEU A 107 6.98 12.01 15.76
N ASP A 108 8.19 12.53 15.55
CA ASP A 108 9.42 12.22 16.29
C ASP A 108 9.77 10.71 16.29
N VAL A 109 9.48 10.02 15.18
CA VAL A 109 9.78 8.59 14.99
C VAL A 109 11.03 8.41 14.12
N GLN A 110 12.13 7.99 14.77
CA GLN A 110 13.41 7.75 14.08
C GLN A 110 13.39 6.52 13.19
N ALA A 111 12.79 5.40 13.61
CA ALA A 111 12.65 4.21 12.78
C ALA A 111 11.35 3.48 13.10
N ALA A 112 10.81 2.74 12.13
CA ALA A 112 9.55 2.03 12.28
C ALA A 112 9.54 0.68 11.55
N HIS A 113 8.65 -0.21 11.97
CA HIS A 113 8.21 -1.33 11.14
C HIS A 113 7.32 -0.79 10.02
N ILE A 114 7.71 -1.00 8.77
CA ILE A 114 6.98 -0.47 7.61
C ILE A 114 6.15 -1.58 6.99
N VAL A 115 4.83 -1.42 6.98
CA VAL A 115 3.87 -2.38 6.43
C VAL A 115 3.10 -1.72 5.30
N GLY A 116 3.24 -2.25 4.09
CA GLY A 116 2.61 -1.68 2.90
C GLY A 116 1.77 -2.70 2.13
N VAL A 117 0.55 -2.31 1.75
CA VAL A 117 -0.34 -3.11 0.90
C VAL A 117 -0.30 -2.60 -0.54
N SER A 118 -0.10 -3.48 -1.52
CA SER A 118 -0.17 -3.16 -2.95
C SER A 118 0.80 -2.03 -3.33
N MET A 119 0.31 -0.90 -3.85
CA MET A 119 1.12 0.31 -4.06
C MET A 119 1.81 0.78 -2.77
N GLY A 120 1.17 0.67 -1.61
CA GLY A 120 1.79 0.93 -0.31
C GLY A 120 2.99 0.03 -0.04
N GLY A 121 2.97 -1.22 -0.52
CA GLY A 121 4.13 -2.12 -0.52
C GLY A 121 5.26 -1.63 -1.43
N MET A 122 4.94 -0.97 -2.55
CA MET A 122 5.93 -0.34 -3.43
C MET A 122 6.56 0.90 -2.78
N ILE A 123 5.76 1.70 -2.06
CA ILE A 123 6.22 2.83 -1.26
C ILE A 123 7.13 2.33 -0.14
N ALA A 124 6.71 1.29 0.59
CA ALA A 124 7.52 0.66 1.64
C ALA A 124 8.87 0.13 1.12
N GLN A 125 8.88 -0.53 -0.04
CA GLN A 125 10.12 -0.92 -0.73
C GLN A 125 11.00 0.30 -1.03
N ARG A 126 10.43 1.42 -1.49
CA ARG A 126 11.18 2.65 -1.77
C ARG A 126 11.77 3.29 -0.51
N ILE A 127 11.07 3.26 0.61
CA ILE A 127 11.63 3.68 1.91
C ILE A 127 12.81 2.78 2.27
N ALA A 128 12.65 1.46 2.24
CA ALA A 128 13.70 0.51 2.60
C ALA A 128 14.95 0.58 1.70
N ILE A 129 14.79 1.02 0.44
CA ILE A 129 15.90 1.26 -0.48
C ILE A 129 16.60 2.60 -0.20
N GLY A 130 15.82 3.65 0.05
CA GLY A 130 16.30 5.04 0.08
C GLY A 130 16.75 5.53 1.46
N ALA A 131 16.21 4.93 2.53
CA ALA A 131 16.43 5.29 3.92
C ALA A 131 16.43 4.03 4.79
N PRO A 132 17.36 3.08 4.55
CA PRO A 132 17.38 1.78 5.25
C PRO A 132 17.45 1.92 6.78
N GLU A 133 18.09 2.98 7.29
CA GLU A 133 18.18 3.30 8.72
C GLU A 133 16.82 3.63 9.37
N ARG A 134 15.80 3.94 8.56
CA ARG A 134 14.45 4.25 9.02
C ARG A 134 13.57 3.01 9.14
N VAL A 135 14.04 1.84 8.69
CA VAL A 135 13.24 0.63 8.53
C VAL A 135 13.73 -0.49 9.45
N VAL A 136 13.04 -0.69 10.57
CA VAL A 136 13.30 -1.80 11.50
C VAL A 136 12.97 -3.14 10.84
N SER A 137 11.83 -3.20 10.14
CA SER A 137 11.45 -4.35 9.34
C SER A 137 10.52 -3.93 8.22
N LEU A 138 10.58 -4.63 7.09
CA LEU A 138 9.68 -4.43 5.95
C LEU A 138 8.66 -5.56 5.88
N THR A 139 7.36 -5.23 5.79
CA THR A 139 6.32 -6.15 5.32
C THR A 139 5.69 -5.62 4.03
N SER A 140 5.80 -6.39 2.95
CA SER A 140 5.18 -6.10 1.66
C SER A 140 4.01 -7.06 1.41
N ILE A 141 2.79 -6.53 1.39
CA ILE A 141 1.56 -7.32 1.25
C ILE A 141 0.99 -7.11 -0.16
N MET A 142 0.65 -8.19 -0.85
CA MET A 142 -0.06 -8.18 -2.15
C MET A 142 0.52 -7.18 -3.18
N SER A 143 1.86 -7.11 -3.28
CA SER A 143 2.58 -6.07 -4.02
C SER A 143 3.43 -6.64 -5.16
N SER A 144 4.16 -5.76 -5.86
CA SER A 144 5.05 -6.11 -6.96
C SER A 144 6.37 -5.35 -6.90
N SER A 145 7.45 -6.02 -7.32
CA SER A 145 8.77 -5.42 -7.52
C SER A 145 8.80 -4.36 -8.61
N GLY A 146 7.83 -4.39 -9.53
CA GLY A 146 7.80 -3.57 -10.74
C GLY A 146 8.69 -4.09 -11.87
N ALA A 147 9.19 -5.34 -11.79
CA ALA A 147 10.01 -5.91 -12.84
C ALA A 147 9.25 -6.05 -14.17
N HIS A 148 9.96 -5.84 -15.29
CA HIS A 148 9.40 -6.09 -16.62
C HIS A 148 9.07 -7.57 -16.82
N GLY A 149 7.96 -7.84 -17.51
CA GLY A 149 7.52 -9.21 -17.85
C GLY A 149 6.72 -9.93 -16.76
N LEU A 150 6.49 -9.31 -15.60
CA LEU A 150 5.58 -9.86 -14.60
C LEU A 150 4.14 -9.93 -15.14
N PRO A 151 3.38 -10.96 -14.76
CA PRO A 151 1.98 -11.08 -15.17
C PRO A 151 1.16 -9.93 -14.58
N GLY A 152 0.21 -9.44 -15.37
CA GLY A 152 -0.71 -8.38 -14.97
C GLY A 152 -2.07 -8.90 -14.51
N PRO A 153 -3.07 -8.02 -14.37
CA PRO A 153 -4.41 -8.38 -13.95
C PRO A 153 -5.08 -9.39 -14.89
N SER A 154 -6.04 -10.15 -14.36
CA SER A 154 -6.91 -11.07 -15.12
C SER A 154 -7.59 -10.34 -16.29
N PRO A 155 -7.98 -11.05 -17.37
CA PRO A 155 -8.64 -10.43 -18.52
C PRO A 155 -9.89 -9.62 -18.14
N GLU A 156 -10.73 -10.15 -17.25
CA GLU A 156 -11.97 -9.55 -16.78
C GLU A 156 -11.69 -8.25 -16.02
N LEU A 157 -10.73 -8.30 -15.08
CA LEU A 157 -10.34 -7.14 -14.30
C LEU A 157 -9.67 -6.08 -15.17
N ARG A 158 -8.82 -6.49 -16.13
CA ARG A 158 -8.21 -5.58 -17.10
C ARG A 158 -9.27 -4.84 -17.90
N LYS A 159 -10.30 -5.53 -18.39
CA LYS A 159 -11.43 -4.91 -19.10
C LYS A 159 -12.14 -3.89 -18.20
N ARG A 160 -12.35 -4.21 -16.92
CA ARG A 160 -13.00 -3.31 -15.96
C ARG A 160 -12.16 -2.07 -15.63
N LEU A 161 -10.83 -2.20 -15.52
CA LEU A 161 -9.92 -1.11 -15.20
C LEU A 161 -9.80 -0.07 -16.33
N ILE A 162 -9.90 -0.51 -17.60
CA ILE A 162 -9.85 0.38 -18.77
C ILE A 162 -11.22 0.90 -19.22
N ALA A 163 -12.30 0.45 -18.57
CA ALA A 163 -13.65 0.88 -18.92
C ALA A 163 -13.82 2.38 -18.73
N ARG A 164 -14.52 3.03 -19.68
CA ARG A 164 -14.85 4.45 -19.58
C ARG A 164 -15.73 4.69 -18.34
N ARG A 165 -15.43 5.76 -17.62
CA ARG A 165 -16.20 6.20 -16.44
C ARG A 165 -16.91 7.52 -16.77
N PRO A 166 -18.05 7.83 -16.13
CA PRO A 166 -18.64 9.15 -16.18
C PRO A 166 -17.60 10.21 -15.76
N ALA A 167 -17.64 11.38 -16.39
CA ALA A 167 -16.73 12.47 -16.04
C ALA A 167 -16.98 12.97 -14.61
N ASN A 168 -18.26 13.09 -14.24
CA ASN A 168 -18.73 13.52 -12.92
C ASN A 168 -19.72 12.48 -12.38
N PRO A 169 -19.25 11.34 -11.83
CA PRO A 169 -20.15 10.36 -11.26
C PRO A 169 -20.80 10.91 -9.98
N ASP A 170 -22.09 10.65 -9.81
CA ASP A 170 -22.73 10.87 -8.51
C ASP A 170 -22.25 9.84 -7.47
N ARG A 171 -22.63 10.06 -6.22
CA ARG A 171 -22.27 9.17 -5.10
C ARG A 171 -22.76 7.75 -5.33
N ALA A 172 -23.98 7.56 -5.81
CA ALA A 172 -24.56 6.23 -5.97
C ALA A 172 -23.75 5.39 -6.98
N TRP A 173 -23.39 6.00 -8.11
CA TRP A 173 -22.52 5.39 -9.11
C TRP A 173 -21.13 5.11 -8.54
N ALA A 174 -20.50 6.08 -7.86
CA ALA A 174 -19.15 5.93 -7.34
C ALA A 174 -19.04 4.82 -6.28
N VAL A 175 -20.01 4.76 -5.36
CA VAL A 175 -20.09 3.71 -4.33
C VAL A 175 -20.30 2.34 -4.97
N SER A 176 -21.24 2.22 -5.91
CA SER A 176 -21.49 0.95 -6.60
C SER A 176 -20.26 0.48 -7.39
N ALA A 177 -19.63 1.39 -8.14
CA ALA A 177 -18.44 1.08 -8.92
C ALA A 177 -17.23 0.73 -8.05
N GLY A 178 -17.10 1.35 -6.87
CA GLY A 178 -16.08 1.03 -5.88
C GLY A 178 -16.30 -0.32 -5.23
N ALA A 179 -17.53 -0.62 -4.79
CA ALA A 179 -17.89 -1.89 -4.19
C ALA A 179 -17.75 -3.07 -5.17
N GLU A 180 -18.14 -2.86 -6.43
CA GLU A 180 -17.93 -3.83 -7.51
C GLU A 180 -16.43 -4.12 -7.69
N LEU A 181 -15.59 -3.08 -7.76
CA LEU A 181 -14.14 -3.27 -7.91
C LEU A 181 -13.54 -4.01 -6.72
N LEU A 182 -13.91 -3.65 -5.47
CA LEU A 182 -13.46 -4.35 -4.26
C LEU A 182 -13.87 -5.83 -4.28
N SER A 183 -15.10 -6.13 -4.72
CA SER A 183 -15.59 -7.49 -4.88
C SER A 183 -14.81 -8.28 -5.94
N MET A 184 -14.48 -7.65 -7.09
CA MET A 184 -13.73 -8.30 -8.17
C MET A 184 -12.28 -8.63 -7.79
N ILE A 185 -11.70 -7.91 -6.84
CA ILE A 185 -10.30 -8.11 -6.43
C ILE A 185 -10.17 -8.91 -5.14
N GLY A 186 -11.27 -9.09 -4.40
CA GLY A 186 -11.32 -9.88 -3.17
C GLY A 186 -11.63 -11.35 -3.39
N HIS A 187 -11.37 -12.16 -2.37
CA HIS A 187 -11.79 -13.56 -2.34
C HIS A 187 -13.15 -13.70 -1.63
N PRO A 188 -14.02 -14.66 -2.00
CA PRO A 188 -15.19 -15.00 -1.21
C PRO A 188 -14.81 -15.29 0.25
N ASP A 189 -15.50 -14.66 1.19
CA ASP A 189 -15.30 -14.85 2.62
C ASP A 189 -16.65 -14.85 3.36
N PRO A 190 -17.09 -16.00 3.93
CA PRO A 190 -18.31 -16.07 4.73
C PRO A 190 -18.34 -15.16 5.96
N ALA A 191 -17.16 -14.76 6.48
CA ALA A 191 -17.07 -13.84 7.60
C ALA A 191 -17.27 -12.36 7.19
N ARG A 192 -17.32 -12.05 5.89
CA ARG A 192 -17.56 -10.70 5.39
C ARG A 192 -19.05 -10.37 5.42
N ALA A 193 -19.39 -9.26 6.07
CA ALA A 193 -20.75 -8.73 6.02
C ALA A 193 -21.17 -8.45 4.56
N PRO A 194 -22.40 -8.78 4.14
CA PRO A 194 -22.84 -8.66 2.74
C PRO A 194 -22.68 -7.24 2.14
N ASP A 195 -22.80 -6.21 2.97
CA ASP A 195 -22.72 -4.80 2.59
C ASP A 195 -21.34 -4.17 2.81
N ALA A 196 -20.35 -4.92 3.32
CA ALA A 196 -19.07 -4.38 3.75
C ALA A 196 -18.35 -3.56 2.67
N TYR A 197 -18.35 -4.01 1.42
CA TYR A 197 -17.73 -3.26 0.31
C TYR A 197 -18.50 -2.00 -0.06
N HIS A 198 -19.83 -2.01 0.03
CA HIS A 198 -20.65 -0.82 -0.21
C HIS A 198 -20.46 0.20 0.91
N LYS A 199 -20.39 -0.26 2.16
CA LYS A 199 -20.11 0.59 3.32
C LYS A 199 -18.74 1.25 3.20
N LEU A 200 -17.68 0.46 2.95
CA LEU A 200 -16.32 0.98 2.79
C LEU A 200 -16.22 1.97 1.61
N ALA A 201 -16.83 1.66 0.46
CA ALA A 201 -16.85 2.57 -0.68
C ALA A 201 -17.64 3.86 -0.41
N GLY A 202 -18.74 3.78 0.35
CA GLY A 202 -19.53 4.92 0.83
C GLY A 202 -18.72 5.84 1.73
N GLU A 203 -18.11 5.29 2.77
CA GLU A 203 -17.25 6.04 3.70
C GLU A 203 -16.07 6.68 2.96
N ALA A 204 -15.40 5.93 2.06
CA ALA A 204 -14.31 6.47 1.27
C ALA A 204 -14.77 7.62 0.33
N PHE A 205 -15.96 7.51 -0.25
CA PHE A 205 -16.51 8.59 -1.08
C PHE A 205 -16.72 9.86 -0.25
N ASP A 206 -17.40 9.73 0.89
CA ASP A 206 -17.78 10.85 1.76
C ASP A 206 -16.55 11.54 2.38
N ARG A 207 -15.46 10.79 2.62
CA ARG A 207 -14.20 11.31 3.16
C ARG A 207 -13.33 12.07 2.16
N GLY A 208 -13.47 11.84 0.86
CA GLY A 208 -12.60 12.50 -0.12
C GLY A 208 -12.45 11.76 -1.44
N TYR A 209 -13.54 11.68 -2.22
CA TYR A 209 -13.51 11.09 -3.56
C TYR A 209 -12.68 11.92 -4.56
N ASN A 210 -11.55 11.37 -5.03
CA ASN A 210 -10.66 12.04 -5.98
C ASN A 210 -10.16 11.10 -7.11
N PRO A 211 -10.94 10.89 -8.18
CA PRO A 211 -10.56 9.99 -9.27
C PRO A 211 -9.36 10.48 -10.09
N LEU A 212 -9.12 11.80 -10.13
CA LEU A 212 -7.92 12.35 -10.78
C LEU A 212 -6.66 12.07 -9.96
N GLY A 213 -6.78 12.05 -8.64
CA GLY A 213 -5.74 11.64 -7.72
C GLY A 213 -5.35 10.17 -7.88
N VAL A 214 -6.34 9.27 -7.97
CA VAL A 214 -6.11 7.85 -8.28
C VAL A 214 -5.33 7.70 -9.60
N ARG A 215 -5.65 8.51 -10.62
CA ARG A 215 -4.92 8.51 -11.88
C ARG A 215 -3.46 8.97 -11.72
N ARG A 216 -3.16 9.97 -10.89
CA ARG A 216 -1.77 10.41 -10.64
C ARG A 216 -0.96 9.32 -9.94
N GLN A 217 -1.54 8.65 -8.94
CA GLN A 217 -0.91 7.50 -8.29
C GLN A 217 -0.63 6.37 -9.28
N MET A 218 -1.57 6.08 -10.20
CA MET A 218 -1.35 5.09 -11.26
C MET A 218 -0.18 5.48 -12.19
N LEU A 219 -0.06 6.75 -12.56
CA LEU A 219 1.06 7.25 -13.35
C LEU A 219 2.40 7.14 -12.60
N ALA A 220 2.40 7.40 -11.29
CA ALA A 220 3.57 7.21 -10.43
C ALA A 220 4.03 5.75 -10.39
N ILE A 221 3.10 4.78 -10.31
CA ILE A 221 3.41 3.35 -10.42
C ILE A 221 4.04 3.02 -11.77
N LEU A 222 3.42 3.46 -12.88
CA LEU A 222 3.89 3.15 -14.23
C LEU A 222 5.28 3.74 -14.55
N ALA A 223 5.60 4.90 -13.96
CA ALA A 223 6.88 5.54 -14.16
C ALA A 223 8.01 4.95 -13.29
N ASP A 224 7.67 4.22 -12.23
CA ASP A 224 8.66 3.60 -11.37
C ASP A 224 9.20 2.30 -12.00
N ARG A 225 10.35 2.41 -12.67
CA ARG A 225 10.99 1.32 -13.42
C ARG A 225 12.29 0.81 -12.84
N THR A 226 12.84 1.48 -11.83
CA THR A 226 14.17 1.12 -11.27
C THR A 226 14.09 0.32 -9.98
N ARG A 227 12.89 0.23 -9.38
CA ARG A 227 12.70 -0.40 -8.06
C ARG A 227 13.13 -1.86 -8.06
N ALA A 228 12.74 -2.65 -9.06
CA ALA A 228 13.08 -4.07 -9.14
C ALA A 228 14.60 -4.36 -9.07
N VAL A 229 15.44 -3.52 -9.67
CA VAL A 229 16.91 -3.68 -9.58
C VAL A 229 17.41 -3.27 -8.20
N ALA A 230 16.85 -2.20 -7.65
CA ALA A 230 17.27 -1.65 -6.36
C ALA A 230 16.85 -2.51 -5.15
N LEU A 231 15.92 -3.46 -5.30
CA LEU A 231 15.47 -4.34 -4.21
C LEU A 231 16.60 -5.16 -3.57
N SER A 232 17.68 -5.46 -4.30
CA SER A 232 18.84 -6.15 -3.72
C SER A 232 19.62 -5.31 -2.69
N ARG A 233 19.28 -4.03 -2.56
CA ARG A 233 19.88 -3.09 -1.59
C ARG A 233 19.10 -3.01 -0.29
N VAL A 234 17.92 -3.65 -0.21
CA VAL A 234 17.13 -3.70 1.03
C VAL A 234 17.87 -4.58 2.04
N THR A 235 18.19 -4.00 3.19
CA THR A 235 18.90 -4.67 4.30
C THR A 235 17.98 -5.05 5.45
N ALA A 236 16.81 -4.41 5.58
CA ALA A 236 15.87 -4.69 6.64
C ALA A 236 15.28 -6.11 6.50
N PRO A 237 15.08 -6.85 7.62
CA PRO A 237 14.35 -8.10 7.60
C PRO A 237 13.02 -7.94 6.88
N THR A 238 12.79 -8.77 5.87
CA THR A 238 11.66 -8.60 4.97
C THR A 238 10.71 -9.79 4.99
N LEU A 239 9.43 -9.50 5.21
CA LEU A 239 8.31 -10.41 5.03
C LEU A 239 7.50 -9.99 3.81
N VAL A 240 7.17 -10.96 2.97
CA VAL A 240 6.26 -10.81 1.83
C VAL A 240 5.04 -11.68 2.07
N ILE A 241 3.85 -11.10 2.11
CA ILE A 241 2.58 -11.82 2.26
C ILE A 241 1.77 -11.63 0.98
N HIS A 242 1.28 -12.71 0.37
CA HIS A 242 0.50 -12.60 -0.87
C HIS A 242 -0.66 -13.57 -0.92
N GLY A 243 -1.77 -13.16 -1.52
CA GLY A 243 -2.93 -14.02 -1.74
C GLY A 243 -2.77 -14.88 -2.99
N ALA A 244 -2.95 -16.20 -2.88
CA ALA A 244 -2.79 -17.09 -4.04
C ALA A 244 -3.84 -16.83 -5.14
N ALA A 245 -4.99 -16.27 -4.76
CA ALA A 245 -6.12 -16.00 -5.63
C ALA A 245 -6.17 -14.54 -6.15
N ASP A 246 -5.11 -13.74 -5.96
CA ASP A 246 -5.08 -12.32 -6.34
C ASP A 246 -5.23 -12.13 -7.87
N PRO A 247 -6.35 -11.56 -8.35
CA PRO A 247 -6.60 -11.37 -9.78
C PRO A 247 -6.01 -10.05 -10.31
N LEU A 248 -5.55 -9.15 -9.43
CA LEU A 248 -5.03 -7.83 -9.78
C LEU A 248 -3.50 -7.84 -9.89
N VAL A 249 -2.84 -8.39 -8.89
CA VAL A 249 -1.38 -8.54 -8.82
C VAL A 249 -1.09 -10.04 -8.61
N PRO A 250 -0.88 -10.81 -9.68
CA PRO A 250 -0.69 -12.25 -9.53
C PRO A 250 0.54 -12.59 -8.66
N LYS A 251 0.47 -13.70 -7.91
CA LYS A 251 1.48 -14.09 -6.91
C LYS A 251 2.93 -14.12 -7.41
N ALA A 252 3.15 -14.33 -8.71
CA ALA A 252 4.49 -14.25 -9.33
C ALA A 252 5.19 -12.91 -9.05
N SER A 253 4.42 -11.84 -8.81
CA SER A 253 4.95 -10.54 -8.38
C SER A 253 5.59 -10.59 -6.98
N SER A 254 5.00 -11.33 -6.03
CA SER A 254 5.59 -11.54 -4.69
C SER A 254 6.77 -12.50 -4.70
N GLU A 255 6.69 -13.56 -5.51
CA GLU A 255 7.81 -14.48 -5.73
C GLU A 255 9.03 -13.71 -6.30
N ASP A 256 8.78 -12.73 -7.17
CA ASP A 256 9.83 -11.85 -7.69
C ASP A 256 10.38 -10.87 -6.64
N ILE A 257 9.57 -10.33 -5.74
CA ILE A 257 10.06 -9.54 -4.59
C ILE A 257 10.98 -10.41 -3.72
N ALA A 258 10.50 -11.59 -3.31
CA ALA A 258 11.23 -12.48 -2.41
C ALA A 258 12.55 -12.98 -3.00
N ARG A 259 12.63 -13.16 -4.32
CA ARG A 259 13.87 -13.52 -5.01
C ARG A 259 14.90 -12.38 -5.06
N ARG A 260 14.45 -11.12 -5.01
CA ARG A 260 15.30 -9.95 -5.20
C ARG A 260 15.82 -9.36 -3.90
N ILE A 261 15.07 -9.49 -2.81
CA ILE A 261 15.47 -9.01 -1.49
C ILE A 261 16.20 -10.15 -0.78
N PRO A 262 17.45 -9.96 -0.33
CA PRO A 262 18.17 -10.96 0.44
C PRO A 262 17.37 -11.43 1.66
N ASP A 263 17.34 -12.75 1.88
CA ASP A 263 16.71 -13.40 3.03
C ASP A 263 15.21 -13.08 3.25
N ALA A 264 14.52 -12.57 2.22
CA ALA A 264 13.10 -12.29 2.32
C ALA A 264 12.27 -13.57 2.51
N ARG A 265 11.39 -13.55 3.51
CA ARG A 265 10.44 -14.64 3.76
C ARG A 265 9.17 -14.40 2.97
N LEU A 266 8.78 -15.36 2.13
CA LEU A 266 7.51 -15.34 1.41
C LEU A 266 6.46 -16.22 2.10
N VAL A 267 5.25 -15.70 2.27
CA VAL A 267 4.07 -16.43 2.71
C VAL A 267 2.95 -16.24 1.70
N ILE A 268 2.48 -17.33 1.11
CA ILE A 268 1.35 -17.36 0.18
C ILE A 268 0.13 -17.92 0.92
N ILE A 269 -0.95 -17.13 1.00
CA ILE A 269 -2.21 -17.52 1.66
C ILE A 269 -3.19 -18.00 0.58
N PRO A 270 -3.63 -19.28 0.58
CA PRO A 270 -4.46 -19.85 -0.49
C PRO A 270 -5.76 -19.08 -0.77
N ASP A 271 -6.57 -18.84 0.26
CA ASP A 271 -7.91 -18.24 0.11
C ASP A 271 -7.91 -16.72 0.37
N MET A 272 -6.84 -16.05 -0.06
CA MET A 272 -6.72 -14.59 -0.01
C MET A 272 -6.48 -14.07 -1.43
N ALA A 273 -7.03 -12.91 -1.76
CA ALA A 273 -6.83 -12.24 -3.03
C ALA A 273 -6.15 -10.88 -2.81
N HIS A 274 -6.57 -9.83 -3.52
CA HIS A 274 -6.05 -8.46 -3.36
C HIS A 274 -6.81 -7.66 -2.29
N ASP A 275 -7.17 -8.33 -1.19
CA ASP A 275 -7.87 -7.72 -0.06
C ASP A 275 -7.44 -8.35 1.27
N LEU A 276 -7.89 -7.74 2.37
CA LEU A 276 -7.69 -8.26 3.74
C LEU A 276 -9.02 -8.82 4.26
N PRO A 277 -9.40 -10.05 3.87
CA PRO A 277 -10.67 -10.63 4.25
C PRO A 277 -10.73 -10.87 5.76
N PRO A 278 -11.88 -10.64 6.43
CA PRO A 278 -12.03 -10.81 7.88
C PRO A 278 -11.49 -12.13 8.42
N SER A 279 -11.74 -13.24 7.72
CA SER A 279 -11.28 -14.58 8.10
C SER A 279 -9.75 -14.75 8.11
N LYS A 280 -9.01 -13.90 7.40
CA LYS A 280 -7.53 -13.95 7.33
C LYS A 280 -6.84 -12.87 8.15
N VAL A 281 -7.58 -11.89 8.70
CA VAL A 281 -6.99 -10.81 9.50
C VAL A 281 -6.10 -11.36 10.62
N GLY A 282 -6.57 -12.34 11.38
CA GLY A 282 -5.79 -12.93 12.48
C GLY A 282 -4.51 -13.66 12.02
N GLU A 283 -4.55 -14.33 10.87
CA GLU A 283 -3.36 -14.98 10.29
C GLU A 283 -2.34 -13.92 9.83
N VAL A 284 -2.79 -12.90 9.11
CA VAL A 284 -1.93 -11.84 8.57
C VAL A 284 -1.31 -11.01 9.70
N THR A 285 -2.07 -10.59 10.70
CA THR A 285 -1.53 -9.81 11.82
C THR A 285 -0.54 -10.61 12.64
N ARG A 286 -0.80 -11.90 12.89
CA ARG A 286 0.16 -12.77 13.58
C ARG A 286 1.50 -12.84 12.82
N LEU A 287 1.47 -13.03 11.51
CA LEU A 287 2.69 -13.05 10.69
C LEU A 287 3.48 -11.73 10.80
N ILE A 288 2.79 -10.59 10.81
CA ILE A 288 3.41 -9.26 10.95
C ILE A 288 4.01 -9.07 12.34
N ILE A 289 3.26 -9.44 13.39
CA ILE A 289 3.70 -9.32 14.78
C ILE A 289 4.95 -10.19 15.03
N ASP A 290 4.92 -11.44 14.59
CA ASP A 290 6.04 -12.37 14.73
C ASP A 290 7.29 -11.84 14.01
N HIS A 291 7.12 -11.33 12.78
CA HIS A 291 8.19 -10.73 11.99
C HIS A 291 8.78 -9.48 12.65
N ALA A 292 7.93 -8.54 13.07
CA ALA A 292 8.34 -7.30 13.71
C ALA A 292 9.14 -7.58 15.00
N ARG A 293 8.65 -8.48 15.87
CA ARG A 293 9.35 -8.85 17.11
C ARG A 293 10.72 -9.47 16.83
N SER A 294 10.81 -10.36 15.84
CA SER A 294 12.08 -11.00 15.48
C SER A 294 13.15 -10.00 15.00
N ALA A 295 12.72 -8.92 14.34
CA ALA A 295 13.61 -7.85 13.88
C ALA A 295 14.12 -7.01 15.05
N THR A 296 13.25 -6.60 15.97
CA THR A 296 13.64 -5.83 17.17
C THR A 296 14.62 -6.59 18.05
N ASP A 297 14.39 -7.90 18.28
CA ASP A 297 15.31 -8.72 19.07
C ASP A 297 16.70 -8.84 18.42
N SER A 298 16.77 -8.77 17.10
CA SER A 298 18.02 -8.86 16.35
C SER A 298 18.81 -7.55 16.41
N GLU A 299 18.15 -6.40 16.37
CA GLU A 299 18.78 -5.09 16.60
C GLU A 299 19.35 -4.97 18.02
N VAL A 300 18.58 -5.40 19.03
CA VAL A 300 19.03 -5.39 20.43
C VAL A 300 20.27 -6.28 20.61
N ARG A 301 20.29 -7.47 20.01
CA ARG A 301 21.47 -8.34 20.04
C ARG A 301 22.68 -7.73 19.33
N ALA A 302 22.47 -7.09 18.17
CA ALA A 302 23.55 -6.45 17.42
C ALA A 302 24.13 -5.22 18.16
N ALA A 303 23.31 -4.48 18.89
CA ALA A 303 23.76 -3.34 19.70
C ALA A 303 24.49 -3.76 21.00
N ALA A 304 24.32 -5.00 21.44
CA ALA A 304 24.94 -5.55 22.65
C ALA A 304 26.25 -6.33 22.40
N ALA A 305 26.63 -6.54 21.14
CA ALA A 305 27.83 -7.27 20.71
C ALA A 305 28.95 -6.29 20.29
#